data_AF-A0A0N4TD81-F1
#
_entry.id   AF-A0A0N4TD81-F1
#
_cell.length_a   1.000
_cell.length_b   1.000
_cell.length_c   1.000
_cell.angle_alpha   90.00
_cell.angle_beta   90.00
_cell.angle_gamma   90.00
#
_symmetry.space_group_name_H-M   'P 1'
#
loop_
_entity.id
_entity.type
_entity.pdbx_description
1 polymer ?
#
loop_
_entity_poly.entity_id
_entity_poly.type
_entity_poly.pdbx_seq_one_letter_code
_entity_poly.pdbx_strand_id
1 'polypeptide(L)'
;MYREYPSRQCITPIPTNMDSYFCKSLDELRKMVRKHCANNNLRLLPLDLNAVSQSAIKTRFGLSEIENWKHFNLKRRAKSYTLKAELLKSAEAGYNRNKLDVVSSSFPIRIRSTARKPNNDC
;
A
#
# COMPACT_ATOMS: atom_id res chain seq x y z
N MET A 1 17.75 13.44 30.59
CA MET A 1 16.56 12.76 30.01
C MET A 1 16.00 11.67 30.92
N TYR A 2 16.82 10.76 31.48
CA TYR A 2 16.31 9.61 32.28
C TYR A 2 16.06 9.89 33.77
N ARG A 3 16.36 11.09 34.26
CA ARG A 3 16.26 11.44 35.69
C ARG A 3 14.87 11.12 36.28
N GLU A 4 13.83 11.41 35.51
CA GLU A 4 12.43 11.22 35.92
C GLU A 4 11.86 9.85 35.52
N TYR A 5 12.63 9.03 34.79
CA TYR A 5 12.13 7.78 34.24
C TYR A 5 11.69 6.79 35.33
N PRO A 6 12.43 6.58 36.44
CA PRO A 6 12.00 5.65 37.48
C PRO A 6 10.65 6.03 38.11
N SER A 7 10.35 7.32 38.21
CA SER A 7 9.11 7.83 38.83
C SER A 7 7.96 7.92 37.84
N ARG A 8 8.22 8.39 36.61
CA ARG A 8 7.20 8.67 35.59
C ARG A 8 7.02 7.55 34.57
N GLN A 9 7.94 6.60 34.54
CA GLN A 9 8.01 5.51 33.56
C GLN A 9 8.03 6.00 32.09
N CYS A 10 8.41 7.25 31.88
CA CYS A 10 8.52 7.85 30.55
C CYS A 10 9.71 8.81 30.48
N ILE A 11 10.28 8.94 29.28
CA ILE A 11 11.36 9.89 29.04
C ILE A 11 10.72 11.27 28.91
N THR A 12 11.18 12.23 29.72
CA THR A 12 10.75 13.63 29.57
C THR A 12 11.70 14.34 28.60
N PRO A 13 11.22 14.75 27.40
CA PRO A 13 12.06 15.40 26.39
C PRO A 13 12.19 16.91 26.64
N ILE A 14 12.08 17.35 27.88
CA ILE A 14 12.21 18.76 28.26
C ILE A 14 13.67 18.99 28.65
N PRO A 15 14.43 19.77 27.86
CA PRO A 15 15.79 20.10 28.24
C PRO A 15 15.77 21.04 29.44
N THR A 16 16.62 20.75 30.43
CA THR A 16 16.74 21.56 31.67
C THR A 16 17.70 22.73 31.52
N ASN A 17 18.54 22.74 30.48
CA ASN A 17 19.50 23.80 30.18
C ASN A 17 19.28 24.32 28.76
N MET A 18 18.84 25.58 28.65
CA MET A 18 18.54 26.24 27.36
C MET A 18 19.81 26.58 26.55
N ASP A 19 20.96 26.74 27.20
CA ASP A 19 22.23 27.03 26.54
C ASP A 19 22.94 25.77 26.02
N SER A 20 22.39 24.59 26.31
CA SER A 20 22.93 23.32 25.85
C SER A 20 22.97 23.24 24.32
N TYR A 21 23.97 22.51 23.82
CA TYR A 21 24.09 22.26 22.38
C TYR A 21 22.82 21.64 21.78
N PHE A 22 22.17 20.74 22.54
CA PHE A 22 20.90 20.14 22.17
C PHE A 22 19.80 21.17 21.90
N CYS A 23 19.62 22.16 22.78
CA CYS A 23 18.62 23.23 22.60
C CYS A 23 18.92 24.08 21.38
N LYS A 24 20.20 24.45 21.18
CA LYS A 24 20.63 25.21 19.99
C LYS A 24 20.36 24.43 18.70
N SER A 25 20.69 23.14 18.67
CA SER A 25 20.36 22.26 17.53
C SER A 25 18.85 22.12 17.30
N LEU A 26 18.05 22.03 18.37
CA LEU A 26 16.59 21.99 18.26
C LEU A 26 16.03 23.29 17.65
N ASP A 27 16.58 24.45 18.01
CA ASP A 27 16.11 25.73 17.48
C ASP A 27 16.44 25.88 15.98
N GLU A 28 17.62 25.45 15.56
CA GLU A 28 17.96 25.37 14.12
C GLU A 28 17.05 24.39 13.38
N LEU A 29 16.78 23.22 13.96
CA LEU A 29 15.85 22.25 13.39
C LEU A 29 14.43 22.84 13.26
N ARG A 30 13.93 23.55 14.27
CA ARG A 30 12.62 24.24 14.22
C ARG A 30 12.58 25.31 13.14
N LYS A 31 13.67 26.08 12.95
CA LYS A 31 13.76 27.07 11.85
C LYS A 31 13.68 26.37 10.49
N MET A 32 14.44 25.28 10.32
CA MET A 32 14.43 24.48 9.09
C MET A 32 13.05 23.90 8.80
N VAL A 33 12.40 23.25 9.77
CA VAL A 33 11.05 22.67 9.60
C VAL A 33 10.04 23.75 9.23
N ARG A 34 10.06 24.92 9.91
CA ARG A 34 9.18 26.05 9.56
C ARG A 34 9.40 26.54 8.13
N LYS A 35 10.66 26.69 7.70
CA LYS A 35 11.01 27.07 6.32
C LYS A 35 10.48 26.06 5.30
N HIS A 36 10.67 24.76 5.53
CA HIS A 36 10.17 23.71 4.63
C HIS A 36 8.64 23.62 4.63
N CYS A 37 8.00 23.86 5.77
CA CYS A 37 6.54 23.95 5.86
C CYS A 37 5.99 25.10 5.01
N ALA A 38 6.58 26.29 5.12
CA ALA A 38 6.19 27.46 4.32
C ALA A 38 6.37 27.23 2.81
N ASN A 39 7.38 26.44 2.42
CA ASN A 39 7.64 26.09 1.02
C ASN A 39 6.85 24.86 0.52
N ASN A 40 5.93 24.31 1.33
CA ASN A 40 5.17 23.10 1.01
C ASN A 40 6.05 21.87 0.62
N ASN A 41 7.21 21.76 1.26
CA ASN A 41 8.19 20.70 1.04
C ASN A 41 8.05 19.51 2.01
N LEU A 42 7.13 19.60 2.98
CA LEU A 42 6.88 18.55 3.98
C LEU A 42 5.84 17.56 3.47
N ARG A 43 6.27 16.63 2.62
CA ARG A 43 5.37 15.66 1.95
C ARG A 43 5.44 14.25 2.53
N LEU A 44 6.38 14.01 3.43
CA LEU A 44 6.56 12.70 4.05
C LEU A 44 5.55 12.53 5.17
N LEU A 45 4.79 11.44 5.07
CA LEU A 45 3.80 11.03 6.04
C LEU A 45 4.34 9.88 6.90
N PRO A 46 4.02 9.82 8.20
CA PRO A 46 4.34 8.66 9.03
C PRO A 46 3.86 7.35 8.41
N LEU A 47 4.65 6.28 8.56
CA LEU A 47 4.39 4.97 7.95
C LEU A 47 3.05 4.36 8.40
N ASP A 48 2.69 4.61 9.65
CA ASP A 48 1.48 4.11 10.32
C ASP A 48 0.19 4.56 9.61
N LEU A 49 0.30 5.58 8.74
CA LEU A 49 -0.84 6.13 8.01
C LEU A 49 -1.32 5.24 6.86
N ASN A 50 -0.54 4.24 6.45
CA ASN A 50 -0.98 3.26 5.46
C ASN A 50 -2.08 2.33 5.99
N ALA A 51 -2.30 2.29 7.32
CA ALA A 51 -3.27 1.43 7.97
C ALA A 51 -4.57 2.14 8.36
N VAL A 52 -4.69 3.45 8.14
CA VAL A 52 -5.84 4.25 8.58
C VAL A 52 -6.60 4.87 7.41
N SER A 53 -7.88 5.18 7.65
CA SER A 53 -8.74 5.82 6.65
C SER A 53 -8.24 7.22 6.25
N GLN A 54 -8.57 7.65 5.03
CA GLN A 54 -8.22 8.99 4.55
C GLN A 54 -8.82 10.11 5.42
N SER A 55 -10.02 9.92 5.99
CA SER A 55 -10.64 10.90 6.89
C SER A 55 -9.84 11.07 8.17
N ALA A 56 -9.35 9.98 8.78
CA ALA A 56 -8.51 10.05 9.97
C ALA A 56 -7.19 10.79 9.71
N ILE A 57 -6.59 10.60 8.52
CA ILE A 57 -5.39 11.33 8.10
C ILE A 57 -5.68 12.83 7.97
N LYS A 58 -6.77 13.19 7.28
CA LYS A 58 -7.22 14.59 7.11
C LYS A 58 -7.39 15.27 8.46
N THR A 59 -8.11 14.64 9.39
CA THR A 59 -8.37 15.21 10.72
C THR A 59 -7.10 15.37 11.56
N ARG A 60 -6.20 14.39 11.54
CA ARG A 60 -5.01 14.39 12.41
C ARG A 60 -3.89 15.32 11.93
N PHE A 61 -3.74 15.48 10.61
CA PHE A 61 -2.62 16.21 10.01
C PHE A 61 -3.04 17.46 9.22
N GLY A 62 -4.34 17.73 9.09
CA GLY A 62 -4.85 18.86 8.30
C GLY A 62 -4.56 18.76 6.80
N LEU A 63 -4.25 17.55 6.31
CA LEU A 63 -3.87 17.31 4.92
C LEU A 63 -5.12 17.04 4.10
N SER A 64 -5.62 18.04 3.38
CA SER A 64 -6.84 17.91 2.57
C SER A 64 -6.69 16.85 1.46
N GLU A 65 -5.54 16.84 0.78
CA GLU A 65 -5.18 15.89 -0.29
C GLU A 65 -3.64 15.72 -0.35
N ILE A 66 -3.16 14.50 -0.63
CA ILE A 66 -1.77 14.31 -1.07
C ILE A 66 -1.68 14.91 -2.47
N GLU A 67 -0.98 16.04 -2.58
CA GLU A 67 -0.86 16.80 -3.82
C GLU A 67 -0.19 15.93 -4.90
N ASN A 68 -0.99 15.39 -5.80
CA ASN A 68 -0.50 14.62 -6.94
C ASN A 68 -0.19 15.58 -8.08
N TRP A 69 1.08 15.92 -8.25
CA TRP A 69 1.50 16.72 -9.40
C TRP A 69 1.29 15.95 -10.70
N LYS A 70 0.48 16.52 -11.58
CA LYS A 70 0.21 15.98 -12.90
C LYS A 70 1.40 16.25 -13.82
N HIS A 71 2.34 15.33 -13.85
CA HIS A 71 3.53 15.45 -14.70
C HIS A 71 3.24 15.29 -16.20
N PHE A 72 2.20 14.54 -16.56
CA PHE A 72 1.82 14.32 -17.95
C PHE A 72 0.34 13.96 -18.12
N ASN A 73 -0.13 14.00 -19.36
CA ASN A 73 -1.47 13.58 -19.74
C ASN A 73 -1.46 12.13 -20.25
N LEU A 74 -2.21 11.25 -19.61
CA LEU A 74 -2.44 9.88 -20.09
C LEU A 74 -3.40 9.88 -21.28
N LYS A 75 -2.92 9.50 -22.47
CA LYS A 75 -3.76 9.35 -23.68
C LYS A 75 -4.65 8.10 -23.65
N ARG A 76 -4.23 7.04 -22.97
CA ARG A 76 -4.94 5.76 -22.83
C ARG A 76 -4.79 5.24 -21.41
N ARG A 77 -5.76 4.45 -20.94
CA ARG A 77 -5.68 3.77 -19.63
C ARG A 77 -4.53 2.74 -19.65
N ALA A 78 -3.91 2.50 -18.49
CA ALA A 78 -2.90 1.47 -18.34
C ALA A 78 -3.50 0.06 -18.53
N LYS A 79 -2.68 -0.93 -18.90
CA LYS A 79 -3.11 -2.32 -19.07
C LYS A 79 -3.75 -2.92 -17.80
N SER A 80 -3.38 -2.42 -16.62
CA SER A 80 -3.98 -2.80 -15.34
C SER A 80 -5.48 -2.50 -15.25
N TYR A 81 -5.97 -1.53 -16.04
CA TYR A 81 -7.40 -1.23 -16.13
C TYR A 81 -8.18 -2.40 -16.73
N THR A 82 -7.71 -2.92 -17.87
CA THR A 82 -8.32 -4.08 -18.53
C THR A 82 -8.19 -5.33 -17.65
N LEU A 83 -7.02 -5.56 -17.05
CA LEU A 83 -6.78 -6.68 -16.14
C LEU A 83 -7.74 -6.66 -14.94
N LYS A 84 -7.96 -5.49 -14.32
CA LYS A 84 -8.93 -5.36 -13.22
C LYS A 84 -10.34 -5.75 -13.65
N ALA A 85 -10.77 -5.35 -14.85
CA ALA A 85 -12.09 -5.68 -15.36
C ALA A 85 -12.26 -7.20 -15.60
N GLU A 86 -11.23 -7.86 -16.14
CA GLU A 86 -11.21 -9.31 -16.34
C GLU A 86 -11.23 -10.08 -15.00
N LEU A 87 -10.48 -9.60 -14.00
CA LEU A 87 -10.50 -10.16 -12.65
C LEU A 87 -11.86 -10.00 -11.96
N LEU A 88 -12.52 -8.85 -12.09
CA LEU A 88 -13.87 -8.65 -11.56
C LEU A 88 -14.89 -9.58 -12.24
N LYS A 89 -14.85 -9.66 -13.57
CA LYS A 89 -15.74 -10.55 -14.34
C LYS A 89 -15.55 -12.03 -13.98
N SER A 90 -14.30 -12.47 -13.79
CA SER A 90 -14.01 -13.84 -13.38
C SER A 90 -14.42 -14.12 -11.93
N ALA A 91 -14.29 -13.16 -11.02
CA ALA A 91 -14.76 -13.28 -9.64
C ALA A 91 -16.30 -13.40 -9.56
N GLU A 92 -17.02 -12.60 -10.34
CA GLU A 92 -18.49 -12.69 -10.46
C GLU A 92 -18.93 -14.03 -11.07
N ALA A 93 -18.21 -14.53 -12.09
CA ALA A 93 -18.46 -15.84 -12.67
C ALA A 93 -18.18 -16.99 -11.69
N GLY A 94 -17.16 -16.85 -10.83
CA GLY A 94 -16.81 -17.82 -9.78
C GLY A 94 -17.84 -17.90 -8.65
N TYR A 95 -18.46 -16.78 -8.28
CA TYR A 95 -19.57 -16.77 -7.30
C TYR A 95 -20.80 -17.55 -7.77
N ASN A 96 -21.02 -17.63 -9.08
CA ASN A 96 -22.12 -18.38 -9.69
C ASN A 96 -21.80 -19.87 -9.92
N ARG A 97 -20.59 -20.35 -9.54
CA ARG A 97 -20.13 -21.74 -9.73
C ARG A 97 -20.42 -22.69 -8.57
N ASN A 98 -21.39 -22.37 -7.70
CA ASN A 98 -21.92 -23.34 -6.72
C ASN A 98 -22.83 -24.41 -7.35
N LYS A 99 -22.84 -24.57 -8.67
CA LYS A 99 -23.35 -25.78 -9.32
C LYS A 99 -22.31 -26.26 -10.32
N LEU A 100 -21.90 -27.51 -10.11
CA LEU A 100 -21.17 -28.38 -11.02
C LEU A 100 -21.10 -27.82 -12.45
N ASP A 101 -19.89 -27.56 -12.96
CA ASP A 101 -19.61 -28.14 -14.26
C ASP A 101 -18.12 -28.38 -14.48
N VAL A 102 -17.90 -29.50 -15.14
CA VAL A 102 -16.66 -30.20 -15.41
C VAL A 102 -15.62 -29.28 -16.06
N VAL A 103 -14.35 -29.48 -15.68
CA VAL A 103 -13.18 -28.83 -16.28
C VAL A 103 -13.19 -29.04 -17.80
N SER A 104 -13.63 -28.04 -18.55
CA SER A 104 -13.47 -28.03 -20.01
C SER A 104 -12.03 -27.63 -20.33
N SER A 105 -11.20 -28.63 -20.62
CA SER A 105 -9.84 -28.50 -21.15
C SER A 105 -9.79 -27.52 -22.34
N SER A 106 -8.93 -26.50 -22.27
CA SER A 106 -8.78 -25.45 -23.28
C SER A 106 -7.82 -25.79 -24.43
N PHE A 107 -7.48 -27.07 -24.64
CA PHE A 107 -6.60 -27.46 -25.74
C PHE A 107 -7.15 -28.71 -26.45
N PRO A 108 -7.24 -28.72 -27.79
CA PRO A 108 -7.56 -29.93 -28.53
C PRO A 108 -6.39 -30.89 -28.45
N ILE A 109 -6.41 -31.80 -27.47
CA ILE A 109 -5.45 -32.90 -27.39
C ILE A 109 -5.88 -33.93 -28.45
N ARG A 110 -5.16 -33.99 -29.57
CA ARG A 110 -5.35 -35.04 -30.58
C ARG A 110 -4.76 -36.34 -30.02
N ILE A 111 -5.58 -37.11 -29.32
CA ILE A 111 -5.20 -38.42 -28.79
C ILE A 111 -5.01 -39.37 -29.96
N ARG A 112 -3.75 -39.69 -30.29
CA ARG A 112 -3.44 -40.85 -31.14
C ARG A 112 -3.57 -42.09 -30.25
N SER A 113 -4.73 -42.74 -30.30
CA SER A 113 -4.92 -44.02 -29.62
C SER A 113 -3.92 -45.05 -30.18
N THR A 114 -3.07 -45.61 -29.31
CA THR A 114 -2.25 -46.79 -29.61
C THR A 114 -2.86 -48.07 -29.01
N ALA A 115 -4.14 -48.03 -28.61
CA ALA A 115 -4.82 -49.21 -28.06
C ALA A 115 -5.03 -50.25 -29.17
N ARG A 116 -4.08 -51.19 -29.28
CA ARG A 116 -4.29 -52.45 -30.00
C ARG A 116 -5.28 -53.28 -29.18
N LYS A 117 -6.38 -53.72 -29.80
CA LYS A 117 -7.25 -54.76 -29.23
C LYS A 117 -6.38 -55.99 -28.91
N PRO A 118 -6.39 -56.54 -27.68
CA PRO A 118 -5.83 -57.86 -27.44
C PRO A 118 -6.69 -58.88 -28.21
N ASN A 119 -6.04 -59.68 -29.05
CA ASN A 119 -6.68 -60.81 -29.71
C ASN A 119 -6.72 -61.97 -28.70
N ASN A 120 -7.88 -62.19 -28.07
CA ASN A 120 -8.10 -63.34 -27.21
C ASN A 120 -8.67 -64.49 -28.04
N ASP A 121 -7.81 -65.14 -28.82
CA ASP A 121 -8.05 -66.50 -29.31
C ASP A 121 -7.04 -67.41 -28.60
N CYS A 122 -7.41 -67.93 -27.42
CA CYS A 122 -6.87 -69.12 -26.74
C CYS A 122 -7.82 -69.51 -25.61
#